data_AF-A0A8S3S3T9-F1
#
_entry.id   AF-A0A8S3S3T9-F1
#
_cell.length_a   1.000
_cell.length_b   1.000
_cell.length_c   1.000
_cell.angle_alpha   90.00
_cell.angle_beta   90.00
_cell.angle_gamma   90.00
#
_symmetry.space_group_name_H-M   'P 1'
#
loop_
_entity.id
_entity.type
_entity.pdbx_description
1 polymer ?
#
loop_
_entity_poly.entity_id
_entity_poly.type
_entity_poly.pdbx_seq_one_letter_code
_entity_poly.pdbx_strand_id
1 'polypeptide(L)'
;MLIGLDYPDLHYSYRDILGKHGEPIAKLTPLGWTYIGDPNSGQDQTLFNRTYFARGQEDRNDLDNILRKFWEIKNVKTPSENVFLSSDEQKALSKVEQSLDFRDVHYEVKVPWKGDTPSLPNNYNMALSRLANTEKRLNKDPSIAKSIHKQ
;
A
#
# COMPACT_ATOMS: atom_id res chain seq x y z
N MET A 1 -12.08 -4.23 -16.07
CA MET A 1 -12.09 -2.80 -15.73
C MET A 1 -10.66 -2.34 -15.50
N LEU A 2 -10.00 -1.75 -16.51
CA LEU A 2 -8.66 -1.20 -16.32
C LEU A 2 -8.76 -0.01 -15.36
N ILE A 3 -8.22 -0.15 -14.16
CA ILE A 3 -8.13 0.95 -13.20
C ILE A 3 -7.28 2.05 -13.85
N GLY A 4 -7.80 3.27 -13.91
CA GLY A 4 -7.11 4.43 -14.47
C GLY A 4 -7.54 4.83 -15.89
N LEU A 5 -8.43 4.08 -16.56
CA LEU A 5 -8.99 4.52 -17.85
C LEU A 5 -9.89 5.76 -17.77
N ASP A 6 -10.33 6.13 -16.56
CA ASP A 6 -11.11 7.35 -16.31
C ASP A 6 -10.30 8.64 -16.59
N TYR A 7 -8.98 8.52 -16.73
CA TYR A 7 -8.07 9.60 -17.07
C TYR A 7 -7.13 9.19 -18.22
N PRO A 8 -7.64 9.08 -19.47
CA PRO A 8 -6.82 8.71 -20.63
C PRO A 8 -5.67 9.70 -20.86
N ASP A 9 -5.87 10.95 -20.45
CA ASP A 9 -4.86 12.01 -20.50
C ASP A 9 -3.65 11.73 -19.60
N LEU A 10 -3.68 10.75 -18.68
CA LEU A 10 -2.52 10.37 -17.89
C LEU A 10 -1.72 9.23 -18.53
N HIS A 11 -2.24 8.59 -19.59
CA HIS A 11 -1.65 7.42 -20.23
C HIS A 11 -1.00 7.72 -21.58
N TYR A 12 -1.16 8.93 -22.12
CA TYR A 12 -0.43 9.32 -23.31
C TYR A 12 1.06 9.48 -22.98
N SER A 13 1.92 9.05 -23.90
CA SER A 13 3.37 9.17 -23.73
C SER A 13 3.91 10.44 -24.39
N TYR A 14 4.71 11.19 -23.64
CA TYR A 14 5.55 12.25 -24.18
C TYR A 14 6.75 11.69 -24.94
N ARG A 15 7.28 10.56 -24.47
CA ARG A 15 8.46 9.91 -25.02
C ARG A 15 8.42 8.41 -24.75
N ASP A 16 8.74 7.64 -25.77
CA ASP A 16 8.93 6.20 -25.67
C ASP A 16 10.40 5.86 -25.92
N ILE A 17 10.96 5.02 -25.05
CA ILE A 17 12.27 4.39 -25.21
C ILE A 17 12.00 2.90 -25.42
N LEU A 18 12.20 2.45 -26.65
CA LEU A 18 11.96 1.06 -27.04
C LEU A 18 13.23 0.23 -26.77
N GLY A 19 13.07 -0.88 -26.07
CA GLY A 19 14.05 -1.96 -26.10
C GLY A 19 14.04 -2.71 -27.43
N LYS A 20 14.92 -3.70 -27.56
CA LYS A 20 14.90 -4.67 -28.66
C LYS A 20 13.67 -5.58 -28.59
N HIS A 21 13.50 -6.45 -29.59
CA HIS A 21 12.42 -7.43 -29.59
C HIS A 21 12.48 -8.31 -28.32
N GLY A 22 11.41 -8.29 -27.51
CA GLY A 22 11.35 -9.02 -26.24
C GLY A 22 11.94 -8.27 -25.03
N GLU A 23 12.50 -7.07 -25.23
CA GLU A 23 12.91 -6.18 -24.14
C GLU A 23 11.79 -5.18 -23.79
N PRO A 24 11.84 -4.58 -22.61
CA PRO A 24 10.78 -3.68 -22.16
C PRO A 24 10.86 -2.30 -22.83
N ILE A 25 9.78 -1.55 -22.64
CA ILE A 25 9.60 -0.20 -23.16
C ILE A 25 9.42 0.75 -21.98
N ALA A 26 10.24 1.81 -21.93
CA ALA A 26 10.00 2.91 -21.00
C ALA A 26 9.13 3.97 -21.67
N LYS A 27 8.07 4.41 -21.00
CA LYS A 27 7.19 5.49 -21.43
C LYS A 27 7.21 6.62 -20.41
N LEU A 28 7.45 7.84 -20.88
CA LEU A 28 7.32 9.04 -20.07
C LEU A 28 5.88 9.55 -20.16
N THR A 29 5.14 9.46 -19.07
CA THR A 29 3.76 9.94 -18.93
C THR A 29 3.72 11.24 -18.10
N PRO A 30 2.58 11.95 -18.02
CA PRO A 30 2.38 13.05 -17.06
C PRO A 30 2.68 12.70 -15.61
N LEU A 31 2.59 11.42 -15.24
CA LEU A 31 2.88 10.92 -13.91
C LEU A 31 4.36 10.51 -13.72
N GLY A 32 5.17 10.61 -14.77
CA GLY A 32 6.59 10.21 -14.78
C GLY A 32 6.87 8.96 -15.62
N TRP A 33 8.04 8.36 -15.42
CA TRP A 33 8.50 7.19 -16.16
C TRP A 33 7.77 5.92 -15.73
N THR A 34 7.16 5.23 -16.68
CA THR A 34 6.56 3.90 -16.53
C THR A 34 7.31 2.92 -17.41
N TYR A 35 7.50 1.69 -16.94
CA TYR A 35 8.18 0.63 -17.69
C TYR A 35 7.18 -0.48 -18.03
N ILE A 36 7.14 -0.90 -19.29
CA ILE A 36 6.16 -1.84 -19.84
C ILE A 36 6.92 -3.00 -20.48
N GLY A 37 6.80 -4.19 -19.90
CA GLY A 37 7.53 -5.39 -20.33
C GLY A 37 8.40 -5.94 -19.21
N ASP A 38 8.88 -7.17 -19.39
CA ASP A 38 9.65 -7.89 -18.37
C ASP A 38 11.14 -7.48 -18.41
N PRO A 39 11.69 -6.83 -17.36
CA PRO A 39 13.11 -6.48 -17.31
C PRO A 39 14.06 -7.68 -17.31
N ASN A 40 13.57 -8.88 -16.98
CA ASN A 40 14.39 -10.09 -16.83
C ASN A 40 14.03 -11.14 -17.89
N SER A 41 14.00 -10.77 -19.17
CA SER A 41 13.72 -11.68 -20.30
C SER A 41 14.75 -12.81 -20.53
N GLY A 42 15.47 -13.23 -19.48
CA GLY A 42 16.32 -14.41 -19.41
C GLY A 42 16.43 -15.09 -18.04
N GLN A 43 15.73 -14.62 -17.00
CA GLN A 43 15.67 -15.34 -15.71
C GLN A 43 14.25 -15.27 -15.14
N ASP A 44 13.64 -16.44 -14.99
CA ASP A 44 12.38 -16.64 -14.27
C ASP A 44 12.49 -16.04 -12.87
N GLN A 45 11.99 -14.82 -12.71
CA GLN A 45 11.33 -14.25 -11.53
C GLN A 45 11.22 -12.75 -11.71
N THR A 46 10.02 -12.25 -12.02
CA THR A 46 9.65 -10.86 -11.78
C THR A 46 8.28 -10.79 -11.12
N LEU A 47 8.25 -10.05 -10.00
CA LEU A 47 7.08 -9.67 -9.24
C LEU A 47 6.11 -8.90 -10.15
N PHE A 48 5.18 -9.62 -10.76
CA PHE A 48 4.11 -9.06 -11.57
C PHE A 48 3.01 -8.48 -10.66
N ASN A 49 2.66 -7.20 -10.87
CA ASN A 49 1.36 -6.68 -10.46
C ASN A 49 0.28 -7.40 -11.28
N ARG A 50 -0.25 -8.51 -10.74
CA ARG A 50 -1.25 -9.33 -11.41
C ARG A 50 -2.65 -8.87 -11.02
N THR A 51 -3.29 -8.11 -11.89
CA THR A 51 -4.69 -7.70 -11.73
C THR A 51 -5.61 -8.85 -12.16
N TYR A 52 -6.34 -9.44 -11.22
CA TYR A 52 -7.34 -10.47 -11.52
C TYR A 52 -8.71 -9.83 -11.73
N PHE A 53 -9.35 -10.13 -12.86
CA PHE A 53 -10.73 -9.76 -13.13
C PHE A 53 -11.66 -10.90 -12.74
N ALA A 54 -12.30 -10.80 -11.58
CA ALA A 54 -13.47 -11.62 -11.29
C ALA A 54 -14.67 -10.99 -12.01
N ARG A 55 -15.08 -11.56 -13.15
CA ARG A 55 -16.37 -11.25 -13.76
C ARG A 55 -17.42 -11.93 -12.90
N GLY A 56 -18.36 -11.16 -12.35
CA GLY A 56 -19.43 -11.68 -11.52
C GLY A 56 -20.32 -12.65 -12.29
N GLN A 57 -19.97 -13.93 -12.26
CA GLN A 57 -20.88 -15.03 -12.48
C GLN A 57 -20.66 -16.02 -11.32
N GLU A 58 -21.60 -15.93 -10.39
CA GLU A 58 -22.13 -16.88 -9.38
C GLU A 58 -21.30 -18.01 -8.74
N ASP A 59 -20.03 -18.25 -9.07
CA ASP A 59 -19.23 -19.28 -8.42
C ASP A 59 -18.44 -18.68 -7.26
N ARG A 60 -19.06 -18.66 -6.06
CA ARG A 60 -18.40 -18.27 -4.79
C ARG A 60 -17.06 -18.99 -4.59
N ASN A 61 -16.96 -20.24 -5.05
CA ASN A 61 -15.74 -21.04 -4.98
C ASN A 61 -14.59 -20.46 -5.81
N ASP A 62 -14.88 -19.82 -6.95
CA ASP A 62 -13.84 -19.20 -7.79
C ASP A 62 -13.35 -17.89 -7.19
N LEU A 63 -14.24 -17.10 -6.58
CA LEU A 63 -13.84 -15.91 -5.83
C LEU A 63 -12.97 -16.28 -4.62
N ASP A 64 -13.38 -17.28 -3.84
CA ASP A 64 -12.59 -17.78 -2.71
C ASP A 64 -11.24 -18.33 -3.16
N ASN A 65 -11.18 -19.03 -4.29
CA ASN A 65 -9.92 -19.51 -4.86
C ASN A 65 -9.01 -18.36 -5.31
N ILE A 66 -9.57 -17.30 -5.91
CA ILE A 66 -8.81 -16.11 -6.33
C ILE A 66 -8.31 -15.34 -5.11
N LEU A 67 -9.18 -15.12 -4.11
CA LEU A 67 -8.79 -14.48 -2.85
C LEU A 67 -7.73 -15.30 -2.14
N ARG A 68 -7.90 -16.62 -2.04
CA ARG A 68 -6.91 -17.52 -1.46
C ARG A 68 -5.58 -17.43 -2.19
N LYS A 69 -5.55 -17.49 -3.53
CA LYS A 69 -4.31 -17.31 -4.30
C LYS A 69 -3.69 -15.93 -4.09
N PHE A 70 -4.50 -14.88 -4.02
CA PHE A 70 -4.03 -13.52 -3.76
C PHE A 70 -3.37 -13.39 -2.37
N TRP A 71 -3.97 -14.00 -1.35
CA TRP A 71 -3.44 -14.03 0.01
C TRP A 71 -2.27 -15.00 0.18
N GLU A 72 -2.28 -16.16 -0.46
CA GLU A 72 -1.17 -17.10 -0.53
C GLU A 72 0.06 -16.43 -1.12
N ILE A 73 -0.09 -15.61 -2.17
CA ILE A 73 1.02 -14.85 -2.79
C ILE A 73 1.58 -13.78 -1.85
N LYS A 74 0.74 -13.07 -1.08
CA LYS A 74 1.22 -12.17 0.01
C LYS A 74 1.90 -12.93 1.15
N ASN A 75 1.52 -14.18 1.34
CA ASN A 75 2.09 -15.10 2.32
C ASN A 75 3.19 -16.01 1.73
N VAL A 76 3.67 -15.76 0.50
CA VAL A 76 4.87 -16.42 -0.02
C VAL A 76 6.04 -15.90 0.81
N LYS A 77 6.24 -16.52 1.97
CA LYS A 77 7.57 -16.82 2.45
C LYS A 77 8.13 -17.79 1.41
N THR A 78 8.76 -17.25 0.38
CA THR A 78 9.61 -18.02 -0.53
C THR A 78 10.52 -18.86 0.39
N PRO A 79 10.49 -20.21 0.34
CA PRO A 79 11.31 -21.03 1.24
C PRO A 79 12.83 -20.88 1.05
N SER A 80 13.27 -19.91 0.25
CA SER A 80 14.64 -19.77 -0.21
C SER A 80 15.06 -18.34 -0.56
N GLU A 81 14.29 -17.32 -0.19
CA GLU A 81 14.85 -15.97 -0.06
C GLU A 81 15.06 -15.73 1.42
N ASN A 82 16.32 -15.81 1.84
CA ASN A 82 16.73 -15.16 3.08
C ASN A 82 16.39 -13.68 2.91
N VAL A 83 15.18 -13.27 3.30
CA VAL A 83 14.87 -11.87 3.51
C VAL A 83 15.86 -11.45 4.58
N PHE A 84 16.96 -10.84 4.16
CA PHE A 84 17.95 -10.28 5.06
C PHE A 84 17.30 -9.08 5.72
N LEU A 85 16.51 -9.36 6.75
CA LEU A 85 15.97 -8.35 7.63
C LEU A 85 17.16 -7.62 8.23
N SER A 86 17.19 -6.31 8.05
CA SER A 86 18.13 -5.48 8.78
C SER A 86 17.96 -5.71 10.28
N SER A 87 18.99 -5.42 11.07
CA SER A 87 18.91 -5.53 12.53
C SER A 87 17.71 -4.77 13.11
N ASP A 88 17.36 -3.63 12.49
CA ASP A 88 16.24 -2.80 12.91
C ASP A 88 14.89 -3.44 12.57
N GLU A 89 14.75 -4.05 11.39
CA GLU A 89 13.53 -4.77 10.98
C GLU A 89 13.31 -6.01 11.85
N GLN A 90 14.36 -6.77 12.16
CA GLN A 90 14.26 -7.92 13.05
C GLN A 90 13.80 -7.52 14.45
N LYS A 91 14.29 -6.39 14.98
CA LYS A 91 13.85 -5.84 16.26
C LYS A 91 12.40 -5.36 16.21
N ALA A 92 11.99 -4.70 15.13
CA ALA A 92 10.62 -4.24 14.95
C ALA A 92 9.63 -5.41 14.90
N LEU A 93 9.95 -6.46 14.13
CA LEU A 93 9.17 -7.70 14.07
C LEU A 93 9.08 -8.38 15.43
N SER A 94 10.20 -8.50 16.14
CA SER A 94 10.22 -9.09 17.48
C SER A 94 9.31 -8.32 18.45
N LYS A 95 9.29 -6.98 18.38
CA LYS A 95 8.38 -6.13 19.21
C LYS A 95 6.91 -6.34 18.86
N VAL A 96 6.60 -6.50 17.57
CA VAL A 96 5.25 -6.81 17.10
C VAL A 96 4.81 -8.17 17.62
N GLU A 97 5.59 -9.22 17.38
CA GLU A 97 5.25 -10.60 17.80
C GLU A 97 5.08 -10.72 19.31
N GLN A 98 5.93 -10.06 20.11
CA GLN A 98 5.85 -10.10 21.57
C GLN A 98 4.66 -9.34 22.16
N SER A 99 4.07 -8.40 21.42
CA SER A 99 2.99 -7.56 21.91
C SER A 99 1.65 -7.77 21.20
N LEU A 100 1.64 -8.65 20.20
CA LEU A 100 0.45 -9.03 19.47
C LEU A 100 -0.47 -9.83 20.40
N ASP A 101 -1.66 -9.27 20.65
CA ASP A 101 -2.68 -9.89 21.47
C ASP A 101 -4.03 -9.82 20.74
N PHE A 102 -4.90 -10.80 20.94
CA PHE A 102 -6.24 -10.81 20.36
C PHE A 102 -7.27 -10.50 21.45
N ARG A 103 -7.88 -9.32 21.35
CA ARG A 103 -8.94 -8.84 22.26
C ARG A 103 -10.30 -9.03 21.63
N ASP A 104 -10.86 -10.24 21.73
CA ASP A 104 -12.19 -10.68 21.30
C ASP A 104 -12.60 -10.37 19.84
N VAL A 105 -12.61 -9.09 19.47
CA VAL A 105 -13.01 -8.54 18.17
C VAL A 105 -11.81 -8.05 17.35
N HIS A 106 -10.70 -7.64 17.99
CA HIS A 106 -9.56 -7.04 17.28
C HIS A 106 -8.21 -7.52 17.81
N TYR A 107 -7.19 -7.42 16.95
CA TYR A 107 -5.80 -7.59 17.35
C TYR A 107 -5.24 -6.27 17.87
N GLU A 108 -4.56 -6.30 19.01
CA GLU A 108 -3.79 -5.21 19.56
C GLU A 108 -2.31 -5.52 19.40
N VAL A 109 -1.52 -4.48 19.10
CA VAL A 109 -0.07 -4.57 19.04
C VAL A 109 0.52 -3.27 19.54
N LYS A 110 1.64 -3.32 20.27
CA LYS A 110 2.35 -2.11 20.64
C LYS A 110 3.03 -1.52 19.41
N VAL A 111 3.08 -0.18 19.33
CA VAL A 111 3.77 0.52 18.25
C VAL A 111 5.26 0.13 18.26
N PRO A 112 5.81 -0.43 17.17
CA PRO A 112 7.20 -0.88 17.13
C PRO A 112 8.15 0.30 16.90
N TRP A 113 8.37 1.10 17.94
CA TRP A 113 9.34 2.18 17.92
C TRP A 113 10.74 1.65 17.57
N LYS A 114 11.55 2.44 16.86
CA LYS A 114 12.92 2.07 16.49
C LYS A 114 13.79 1.73 17.71
N GLY A 115 13.69 2.55 18.76
CA GLY A 115 14.34 2.36 20.06
C GLY A 115 13.37 1.92 21.15
N ASP A 116 13.66 2.28 22.38
CA ASP A 116 12.72 2.12 23.48
C ASP A 116 11.47 2.97 23.29
N THR A 117 10.39 2.59 23.97
CA THR A 117 9.15 3.36 23.93
C THR A 117 9.44 4.77 24.43
N PRO A 118 9.24 5.81 23.59
CA PRO A 118 9.52 7.17 24.02
C PRO A 118 8.58 7.56 25.16
N SER A 119 9.10 8.32 26.12
CA SER A 119 8.23 8.99 27.09
C SER A 119 7.42 10.04 26.35
N LEU A 120 6.11 9.81 26.20
CA LEU A 120 5.20 10.75 25.57
C LEU A 120 4.74 11.75 26.64
N PRO A 121 5.15 13.04 26.57
CA PRO A 121 4.69 14.03 27.53
C PRO A 121 3.18 14.26 27.37
N ASN A 122 2.52 14.67 28.45
CA ASN A 122 1.10 15.02 28.40
C ASN A 122 0.86 16.15 27.39
N ASN A 123 0.18 15.83 26.29
CA ASN A 123 -0.10 16.74 25.19
C ASN A 123 -1.52 17.33 25.23
N TYR A 124 -2.26 17.17 26.34
CA TYR A 124 -3.67 17.56 26.46
C TYR A 124 -3.93 19.01 26.05
N ASN A 125 -3.18 19.98 26.62
CA ASN A 125 -3.37 21.39 26.31
C ASN A 125 -3.09 21.72 24.84
N MET A 126 -2.11 21.05 24.23
CA MET A 126 -1.79 21.21 22.81
C MET A 126 -2.90 20.64 21.94
N ALA A 127 -3.39 19.43 22.27
CA ALA A 127 -4.49 18.80 21.56
C ALA A 127 -5.78 19.64 21.65
N LEU A 128 -6.10 20.15 22.85
CA LEU A 128 -7.24 21.03 23.07
C LEU A 128 -7.15 22.33 22.26
N SER A 129 -5.97 22.96 22.24
CA SER A 129 -5.73 24.16 21.44
C SER A 129 -5.89 23.88 19.93
N ARG A 130 -5.38 22.73 19.45
CA ARG A 130 -5.55 22.30 18.06
C ARG A 130 -7.01 22.04 17.71
N LEU A 131 -7.78 21.43 18.62
CA LEU A 131 -9.21 21.20 18.45
C LEU A 131 -9.96 22.53 18.31
N ALA A 132 -9.80 23.45 19.29
CA ALA A 132 -10.47 24.74 19.26
C ALA A 132 -10.13 25.57 18.02
N ASN A 133 -8.87 25.53 17.57
CA ASN A 133 -8.45 26.20 16.34
C ASN A 133 -9.04 25.55 15.08
N THR A 134 -9.13 24.22 15.07
CA THR A 134 -9.78 23.46 14.00
C THR A 134 -11.25 23.82 13.90
N GLU A 135 -11.98 23.80 15.03
CA GLU A 135 -13.39 24.20 15.09
C GLU A 135 -13.60 25.64 14.59
N LYS A 136 -12.78 26.59 15.05
CA LYS A 136 -12.83 27.98 14.56
C LYS A 136 -12.61 28.07 13.05
N ARG A 137 -11.64 27.32 12.51
CA ARG A 137 -11.36 27.28 11.08
C ARG A 137 -12.54 26.70 10.29
N LEU A 138 -13.15 25.63 10.79
CA LEU A 138 -14.31 25.00 10.17
C LEU A 138 -15.55 25.90 10.20
N ASN A 139 -15.75 26.64 11.29
CA ASN A 139 -16.85 27.61 11.39
C ASN A 139 -16.64 28.82 10.48
N LYS A 140 -15.39 29.23 10.27
CA LYS A 140 -15.06 30.35 9.38
C LYS A 140 -15.20 29.99 7.90
N ASP A 141 -14.92 28.75 7.53
CA ASP A 141 -15.00 28.27 6.15
C ASP A 141 -15.86 26.99 6.03
N PRO A 142 -17.15 27.14 5.70
CA PRO A 142 -18.08 26.02 5.54
C PRO A 142 -17.69 25.05 4.42
N SER A 143 -16.84 25.45 3.46
CA SER A 143 -16.39 24.56 2.38
C SER A 143 -15.41 23.51 2.89
N ILE A 144 -14.52 23.88 3.81
CA ILE A 144 -13.58 22.97 4.48
C ILE A 144 -14.35 21.96 5.35
N ALA A 145 -15.38 22.43 6.07
CA ALA A 145 -16.23 21.57 6.89
C ALA A 145 -16.93 20.48 6.07
N LYS A 146 -17.44 20.81 4.88
CA LYS A 146 -18.08 19.84 3.97
C LYS A 146 -17.11 18.80 3.41
N SER A 147 -15.82 19.15 3.25
CA SER A 147 -14.78 18.22 2.77
C SER A 147 -14.42 17.16 3.82
N ILE A 148 -14.36 17.54 5.10
CA ILE A 148 -14.02 16.63 6.20
C ILE A 148 -15.13 15.59 6.46
N HIS A 149 -16.40 15.94 6.23
CA HIS A 149 -17.53 15.03 6.48
C HIS A 149 -17.74 13.97 5.37
N LYS A 150 -16.94 13.98 4.30
CA LYS A 150 -17.11 13.14 3.11
C LYS A 150 -16.03 12.04 2.98
N GLN A 151 -15.15 11.90 3.95
CA GLN A 151 -14.18 10.80 4.10
C GLN A 151 -14.66 9.85 5.20
#